data_AF-A0A838FJA1-F1
#
_entry.id   AF-A0A838FJA1-F1
#
_cell.length_a   1.000
_cell.length_b   1.000
_cell.length_c   1.000
_cell.angle_alpha   90.00
_cell.angle_beta   90.00
_cell.angle_gamma   90.00
#
_symmetry.space_group_name_H-M   'P 1'
#
loop_
_entity.id
_entity.type
_entity.pdbx_description
1 polymer ?
#
loop_
_entity_poly.entity_id
_entity_poly.type
_entity_poly.pdbx_seq_one_letter_code
_entity_poly.pdbx_strand_id
1 'polypeptide(L)'
;RVGEAAEALAEVGTEAPQSDPEQGRVLVTVEARPEVIAEVVRHLDAAGIGILDIGYRRPTLDDVFVALTGRAPVEQDAGPEDPSDGSGPDQPQDREAPYAGDGAGPHGEPTLPTDPGARETVNR
;
A
#
# COMPACT_ATOMS: atom_id res chain seq x y z
N ARG A 1 26.78 -4.50 -20.44
CA ARG A 1 26.39 -5.90 -20.78
C ARG A 1 24.88 -6.12 -20.69
N VAL A 2 24.07 -5.09 -20.97
CA VAL A 2 22.60 -5.19 -20.82
C VAL A 2 22.00 -6.12 -21.88
N GLY A 3 22.51 -6.08 -23.12
CA GLY A 3 22.09 -7.01 -24.17
C GLY A 3 22.38 -8.47 -23.82
N GLU A 4 23.59 -8.78 -23.38
CA GLU A 4 23.97 -10.14 -22.91
C GLU A 4 23.09 -10.59 -21.73
N ALA A 5 22.76 -9.69 -20.79
CA ALA A 5 21.87 -10.00 -19.68
C ALA A 5 20.45 -10.28 -20.14
N ALA A 6 19.94 -9.51 -21.10
CA ALA A 6 18.62 -9.72 -21.68
C ALA A 6 18.55 -11.05 -22.44
N GLU A 7 19.58 -11.42 -23.19
CA GLU A 7 19.66 -12.72 -23.86
C GLU A 7 19.67 -13.87 -22.86
N ALA A 8 20.49 -13.77 -21.80
CA ALA A 8 20.53 -14.79 -20.74
C ALA A 8 19.16 -14.92 -20.02
N LEU A 9 18.49 -13.81 -19.75
CA LEU A 9 17.18 -13.85 -19.07
C LEU A 9 16.02 -14.29 -19.96
N ALA A 10 16.20 -14.31 -21.29
CA ALA A 10 15.17 -14.76 -22.22
C ALA A 10 14.84 -16.26 -22.07
N GLU A 11 15.78 -17.06 -21.56
CA GLU A 11 15.55 -18.49 -21.29
C GLU A 11 14.70 -18.74 -20.03
N VAL A 12 14.71 -17.80 -19.09
CA VAL A 12 14.00 -17.89 -17.80
C VAL A 12 12.64 -17.21 -17.87
N GLY A 13 12.50 -16.18 -18.71
CA GLY A 13 11.29 -15.40 -18.88
C GLY A 13 10.17 -16.14 -19.60
N THR A 14 8.93 -15.75 -19.32
CA THR A 14 7.75 -16.18 -20.08
C THR A 14 7.53 -15.33 -21.33
N GLU A 15 8.18 -14.17 -21.41
CA GLU A 15 8.14 -13.22 -22.53
C GLU A 15 9.53 -12.66 -22.83
N ALA A 16 9.65 -11.92 -23.93
CA ALA A 16 10.90 -11.26 -24.31
C ALA A 16 11.31 -10.21 -23.25
N PRO A 17 12.53 -10.28 -22.70
CA PRO A 17 13.00 -9.30 -21.72
C PRO A 17 13.06 -7.89 -22.31
N GLN A 18 12.71 -6.91 -21.49
CA GLN A 18 12.81 -5.49 -21.84
C GLN A 18 14.11 -4.93 -21.28
N SER A 19 15.02 -4.53 -22.17
CA SER A 19 16.27 -3.88 -21.80
C SER A 19 16.15 -2.36 -21.82
N ASP A 20 16.63 -1.70 -20.78
CA ASP A 20 16.92 -0.26 -20.73
C ASP A 20 18.45 -0.07 -20.66
N PRO A 21 19.13 0.17 -21.79
CA PRO A 21 20.58 0.37 -21.83
C PRO A 21 21.04 1.67 -21.15
N GLU A 22 20.19 2.70 -21.08
CA GLU A 22 20.55 3.99 -20.49
C GLU A 22 20.59 3.91 -18.96
N GLN A 23 19.63 3.19 -18.37
CA GLN A 23 19.58 2.93 -16.93
C GLN A 23 20.34 1.67 -16.50
N GLY A 24 20.76 0.83 -17.45
CA GLY A 24 21.42 -0.44 -17.16
C GLY A 24 20.48 -1.50 -16.58
N ARG A 25 19.18 -1.44 -16.88
CA ARG A 25 18.15 -2.30 -16.29
C ARG A 25 17.62 -3.31 -17.30
N VAL A 26 17.22 -4.48 -16.80
CA VAL A 26 16.50 -5.48 -17.59
C VAL A 26 15.27 -5.90 -16.80
N LEU A 27 14.09 -5.78 -17.42
CA LEU A 27 12.83 -6.27 -16.89
C LEU A 27 12.50 -7.60 -17.57
N VAL A 28 12.17 -8.62 -16.79
CA VAL A 28 11.74 -9.92 -17.29
C VAL A 28 10.51 -10.37 -16.53
N THR A 29 9.47 -10.77 -17.25
CA THR A 29 8.32 -11.45 -16.64
C THR A 29 8.63 -12.93 -16.55
N VAL A 30 8.43 -13.48 -15.36
CA VAL A 30 8.72 -14.87 -15.04
C VAL A 30 7.49 -15.51 -14.42
N GLU A 31 7.39 -16.83 -14.53
CA GLU A 31 6.39 -17.59 -13.78
C GLU A 31 6.68 -17.47 -12.27
N ALA A 32 5.64 -17.20 -11.47
CA ALA A 32 5.80 -17.01 -10.04
C ALA A 32 6.11 -18.35 -9.34
N ARG A 33 7.39 -18.56 -9.02
CA ARG A 33 7.91 -19.75 -8.34
C ARG A 33 8.82 -19.33 -7.18
N PRO A 34 8.81 -20.01 -6.02
CA PRO A 34 9.65 -19.65 -4.88
C PRO A 34 11.15 -19.59 -5.22
N GLU A 35 11.59 -20.38 -6.20
CA GLU A 35 13.01 -20.53 -6.57
C GLU A 35 13.46 -19.56 -7.67
N VAL A 36 12.55 -18.77 -8.24
CA VAL A 36 12.79 -18.01 -9.48
C VAL A 36 13.92 -16.99 -9.36
N ILE A 37 14.03 -16.31 -8.22
CA ILE A 37 15.10 -15.32 -7.99
C ILE A 37 16.46 -16.01 -7.89
N ALA A 38 16.52 -17.15 -7.20
CA ALA A 38 17.76 -17.91 -7.10
C ALA A 38 18.18 -18.49 -8.47
N GLU A 39 17.21 -18.89 -9.30
CA GLU A 39 17.42 -19.33 -10.68
C GLU A 39 18.00 -18.19 -11.54
N VAL A 40 17.37 -17.02 -11.52
CA VAL A 40 17.81 -15.81 -12.24
C VAL A 40 19.24 -15.43 -11.85
N VAL A 41 19.54 -15.36 -10.55
CA VAL A 41 20.87 -15.00 -10.05
C VAL A 41 21.93 -16.00 -10.53
N ARG A 42 21.64 -17.31 -10.44
CA ARG A 42 22.57 -18.35 -10.92
C ARG A 42 22.80 -18.26 -12.43
N HIS A 43 21.76 -17.96 -13.19
CA HIS A 43 21.84 -17.87 -14.64
C HIS A 43 22.71 -16.67 -15.08
N LEU A 44 22.53 -15.51 -14.44
CA LEU A 44 23.36 -14.33 -14.67
C LEU A 44 24.82 -14.52 -14.20
N ASP A 45 25.02 -15.19 -13.07
CA ASP A 45 26.37 -15.53 -12.57
C ASP A 45 27.12 -16.48 -13.51
N ALA A 46 26.43 -17.50 -14.03
CA ALA A 46 26.98 -18.42 -15.04
C ALA A 46 27.38 -17.70 -16.35
N ALA A 47 26.65 -16.62 -16.70
CA ALA A 47 26.99 -15.75 -17.83
C ALA A 47 28.11 -14.74 -17.50
N GLY A 48 28.61 -14.70 -16.26
CA GLY A 48 29.63 -13.75 -15.81
C GLY A 48 29.13 -12.30 -15.75
N ILE A 49 27.84 -12.11 -15.47
CA ILE A 49 27.18 -10.80 -15.40
C ILE A 49 26.95 -10.44 -13.92
N GLY A 50 27.65 -9.41 -13.45
CA GLY A 50 27.47 -8.89 -12.10
C GLY A 50 26.13 -8.19 -11.92
N ILE A 51 25.45 -8.46 -10.81
CA ILE A 51 24.17 -7.85 -10.42
C ILE A 51 24.43 -6.80 -9.35
N LEU A 52 23.87 -5.60 -9.53
CA LEU A 52 23.94 -4.53 -8.52
C LEU A 52 22.75 -4.57 -7.57
N ASP A 53 21.56 -4.79 -8.13
CA ASP A 53 20.30 -4.83 -7.40
C ASP A 53 19.30 -5.74 -8.13
N ILE A 54 18.35 -6.30 -7.40
CA ILE A 54 17.28 -7.14 -7.96
C ILE A 54 15.95 -6.86 -7.27
N GLY A 55 14.97 -6.39 -8.06
CA GLY A 55 13.60 -6.19 -7.62
C GLY A 55 12.69 -7.32 -8.12
N TYR A 56 11.82 -7.82 -7.25
CA TYR A 56 10.73 -8.72 -7.63
C TYR A 56 9.40 -8.08 -7.28
N ARG A 57 8.59 -7.81 -8.30
CA ARG A 57 7.23 -7.28 -8.11
C ARG A 57 6.21 -8.22 -8.74
N ARG A 58 5.04 -8.28 -8.13
CA ARG A 58 3.87 -8.90 -8.75
C ARG A 58 3.25 -7.87 -9.68
N PRO A 59 3.09 -8.16 -10.99
CA PRO A 59 2.45 -7.23 -11.91
C PRO A 59 1.05 -6.87 -11.40
N THR A 60 0.74 -5.58 -11.38
CA THR A 60 -0.60 -5.08 -11.06
C THR A 60 -1.42 -4.96 -12.35
N LEU A 61 -2.73 -4.68 -12.21
CA LEU A 61 -3.57 -4.38 -13.36
C LEU A 61 -3.07 -3.12 -14.12
N ASP A 62 -2.49 -2.16 -13.39
CA ASP A 62 -1.93 -0.95 -13.99
C ASP A 62 -0.76 -1.28 -14.93
N ASP A 63 0.16 -2.18 -14.53
CA ASP A 63 1.27 -2.63 -15.38
C ASP A 63 0.76 -3.20 -16.72
N VAL A 64 -0.34 -3.97 -16.70
CA VAL A 64 -0.96 -4.54 -17.90
C VAL A 64 -1.66 -3.45 -18.71
N PHE A 65 -2.34 -2.52 -18.06
CA PHE A 65 -2.99 -1.40 -18.73
C PHE A 65 -1.97 -0.52 -19.44
N VAL A 66 -0.82 -0.30 -18.81
CA VAL A 66 0.32 0.39 -19.40
C VAL A 66 0.88 -0.38 -20.58
N ALA A 67 1.12 -1.68 -20.45
CA ALA A 67 1.62 -2.50 -21.54
C ALA A 67 0.68 -2.45 -22.75
N LEU A 68 -0.63 -2.35 -22.52
CA LEU A 68 -1.66 -2.25 -23.55
C LEU A 68 -1.85 -0.82 -24.11
N THR A 69 -1.60 0.23 -23.32
CA THR A 69 -1.91 1.62 -23.69
C THR A 69 -0.67 2.48 -23.97
N GLY A 70 0.53 1.97 -23.72
CA GLY A 70 1.80 2.64 -23.99
C GLY A 70 2.10 3.84 -23.07
N ARG A 71 1.39 4.01 -21.95
CA ARG A 71 1.67 5.06 -20.95
C ARG A 71 2.22 4.42 -19.68
N ALA A 72 3.52 4.53 -19.44
CA ALA A 72 4.17 4.01 -18.22
C ALA A 72 3.55 4.62 -16.94
N PRO A 73 3.38 3.84 -15.83
CA PRO A 73 3.06 4.43 -14.55
C PRO A 73 4.31 5.17 -14.05
N VAL A 74 4.11 6.30 -13.39
CA VAL A 74 5.20 7.01 -12.73
C VAL A 74 5.57 6.21 -11.49
N GLU A 75 6.77 5.61 -11.45
CA GLU A 75 7.29 4.97 -10.23
C GLU A 75 7.31 6.01 -9.11
N GLN A 76 6.49 5.82 -8.07
CA GLN A 76 6.61 6.58 -6.83
C GLN A 76 7.77 5.97 -6.05
N ASP A 77 8.95 6.56 -6.24
CA ASP A 77 10.06 6.39 -5.32
C ASP A 77 9.59 6.85 -3.93
N ALA A 78 9.39 5.90 -3.03
CA ALA A 78 9.11 6.18 -1.62
C ALA A 78 10.40 6.70 -0.98
N GLY A 79 10.70 7.97 -1.24
CA GLY A 79 11.71 8.73 -0.51
C GLY A 79 11.32 8.79 0.98
N PRO A 80 12.30 8.85 1.89
CA PRO A 80 12.04 8.82 3.32
C PRO A 80 11.14 10.00 3.71
N GLU A 81 9.94 9.67 4.17
CA GLU A 81 9.01 10.58 4.82
C GLU A 81 9.64 11.11 6.11
N ASP A 82 10.07 12.37 6.08
CA ASP A 82 10.47 13.15 7.24
C ASP A 82 9.20 13.67 7.94
N PRO A 83 8.83 13.17 9.14
CA PRO A 83 7.64 13.62 9.82
C PRO A 83 7.96 14.88 10.63
N SER A 84 8.21 16.00 9.96
CA SER A 84 8.29 17.30 10.63
C SER A 84 7.70 18.44 9.80
N ASP A 85 6.37 18.45 9.66
CA ASP A 85 5.64 19.72 9.58
C ASP A 85 4.19 19.53 10.05
N GLY A 86 3.99 19.57 11.37
CA GLY A 86 2.68 19.72 11.99
C GLY A 86 2.40 21.18 12.27
N SER A 87 1.91 21.93 11.28
CA SER A 87 1.48 23.33 11.47
C SER A 87 -0.05 23.47 11.49
N GLY A 88 -0.61 23.59 12.71
CA GLY A 88 -1.71 24.49 13.10
C GLY A 88 -3.17 23.97 13.08
N PRO A 89 -4.14 24.64 13.76
CA PRO A 89 -4.03 25.73 14.74
C PRO A 89 -4.64 25.41 16.14
N ASP A 90 -4.16 26.15 17.13
CA ASP A 90 -4.65 26.27 18.50
C ASP A 90 -6.14 26.72 18.53
N GLN A 91 -7.04 25.81 18.90
CA GLN A 91 -8.44 26.13 19.16
C GLN A 91 -8.59 26.46 20.65
N PRO A 92 -9.03 27.68 21.02
CA PRO A 92 -9.16 28.09 22.40
C PRO A 92 -10.31 27.33 23.08
N GLN A 93 -9.94 26.43 23.99
CA GLN A 93 -10.87 25.79 24.91
C GLN A 93 -10.92 26.67 26.16
N ASP A 94 -12.12 27.17 26.45
CA ASP A 94 -12.69 27.45 27.79
C ASP A 94 -13.53 28.73 27.76
N ARG A 95 -14.79 28.55 27.36
CA ARG A 95 -15.87 29.48 27.63
C ARG A 95 -16.27 29.33 29.10
N GLU A 96 -15.82 30.24 29.95
CA GLU A 96 -16.55 30.60 31.17
C GLU A 96 -16.72 32.12 31.20
N ALA A 97 -17.95 32.56 30.95
CA ALA A 97 -18.41 33.88 31.34
C ALA A 97 -19.65 33.73 32.23
N PRO A 98 -19.76 34.52 33.30
CA PRO A 98 -20.69 34.28 34.40
C PRO A 98 -22.07 34.85 34.07
N TYR A 99 -23.12 34.08 34.34
CA TYR A 99 -24.47 34.62 34.46
C TYR A 99 -24.99 34.35 35.88
N ALA A 100 -24.84 35.36 36.73
CA ALA A 100 -25.72 35.57 37.86
C ALA A 100 -27.07 36.05 37.32
N GLY A 101 -28.15 35.36 37.67
CA GLY A 101 -29.49 35.68 37.17
C GLY A 101 -30.57 34.85 37.85
N ASP A 102 -31.11 35.43 38.91
CA ASP A 102 -32.32 35.09 39.65
C ASP A 102 -33.53 34.77 38.73
N GLY A 103 -34.33 33.75 39.05
CA GLY A 103 -35.67 33.59 38.45
C GLY A 103 -36.24 32.16 38.32
N ALA A 104 -37.15 31.81 39.23
CA ALA A 104 -38.39 31.01 39.10
C ALA A 104 -38.51 29.80 38.12
N GLY A 105 -39.04 28.66 38.64
CA GLY A 105 -39.42 27.43 37.90
C GLY A 105 -40.62 27.60 36.93
N PRO A 106 -41.41 26.56 36.54
CA PRO A 106 -41.58 25.18 37.06
C PRO A 106 -41.60 24.08 35.95
N HIS A 107 -42.12 22.87 36.27
CA HIS A 107 -42.44 21.72 35.39
C HIS A 107 -41.28 20.70 35.22
N GLY A 108 -41.37 19.42 35.58
CA GLY A 108 -42.48 18.54 35.94
C GLY A 108 -42.06 17.15 35.46
N GLU A 109 -41.77 16.21 36.36
CA GLU A 109 -41.54 14.81 36.00
C GLU A 109 -42.79 14.21 35.35
N PRO A 110 -42.61 13.33 34.35
CA PRO A 110 -43.10 11.98 34.56
C PRO A 110 -42.08 10.90 34.19
N THR A 111 -41.91 9.98 35.12
CA THR A 111 -41.20 8.70 34.98
C THR A 111 -41.89 7.79 33.96
N LEU A 112 -41.12 7.20 33.04
CA LEU A 112 -41.59 6.11 32.18
C LEU A 112 -41.42 4.75 32.91
N PRO A 113 -42.39 3.83 32.79
CA PRO A 113 -42.42 2.58 33.54
C PRO A 113 -41.36 1.58 33.06
N THR A 114 -40.67 0.98 34.03
CA THR A 114 -39.90 -0.25 33.87
C THR A 114 -40.88 -1.42 33.79
N ASP A 115 -40.94 -2.12 32.67
CA ASP A 115 -41.69 -3.39 32.57
C ASP A 115 -40.78 -4.55 32.99
N PRO A 116 -41.16 -5.34 34.03
CA PRO A 116 -40.46 -6.55 34.42
C PRO A 116 -41.26 -7.80 33.99
N GLY A 117 -40.79 -8.48 32.95
CA GLY A 117 -40.86 -9.95 32.91
C GLY A 117 -41.40 -10.62 31.64
N ALA A 118 -40.54 -11.43 31.02
CA ALA A 118 -40.86 -12.76 30.45
C ALA A 118 -39.51 -13.42 30.06
N ARG A 119 -38.88 -14.18 30.96
CA ARG A 119 -38.87 -15.65 30.99
C ARG A 119 -38.51 -16.35 29.67
N GLU A 120 -37.24 -16.73 29.60
CA GLU A 120 -36.78 -18.12 29.47
C GLU A 120 -37.48 -19.02 28.44
N THR A 121 -36.79 -19.37 27.36
CA THR A 121 -36.90 -20.70 26.75
C THR A 121 -35.51 -21.25 26.46
N VAL A 122 -35.15 -22.25 27.26
CA VAL A 122 -33.98 -23.11 27.11
C VAL A 122 -34.12 -23.95 25.85
N ASN A 123 -33.05 -23.98 25.05
CA ASN A 123 -32.87 -24.96 23.97
C ASN A 123 -32.54 -26.33 24.58
N ARG A 124 -33.44 -27.31 24.44
CA ARG A 124 -33.09 -28.72 24.26
C ARG A 124 -34.22 -29.54 23.68
#